data_AF-A0AAW3AQA1-F1
#
_entry.id   AF-A0AAW3AQA1-F1
#
_cell.length_a   1.000
_cell.length_b   1.000
_cell.length_c   1.000
_cell.angle_alpha   90.00
_cell.angle_beta   90.00
_cell.angle_gamma   90.00
#
_symmetry.space_group_name_H-M   'P 1'
#
loop_
_entity.id
_entity.type
_entity.pdbx_description
1 polymer ?
#
loop_
_entity_poly.entity_id
_entity_poly.type
_entity_poly.pdbx_seq_one_letter_code
_entity_poly.pdbx_strand_id
1 'polypeptide(L)'
;TGRSLGGAIAILAAADLQRYLNGLKNTSKLVSVETLGPARVSQTVFAKLVGALLKGSMYCLIPARDPAMRLPALIWGYMHGASEVLSQTLANNSVVVCSDSPDRKVSKHPLRVLSLWVDDHLCYMGDTVEGD
;
A
#
# COMPACT_ATOMS: atom_id res chain seq x y z
N THR A 1 -2.17 -5.64 10.52
CA THR A 1 -0.99 -4.89 10.04
C THR A 1 -0.03 -5.85 9.34
N GLY A 2 0.95 -5.37 8.58
CA GLY A 2 1.98 -6.25 7.99
C GLY A 2 3.06 -5.54 7.17
N ARG A 3 4.24 -6.15 7.06
CA ARG A 3 5.39 -5.63 6.29
C ARG A 3 5.70 -6.51 5.08
N SER A 4 6.14 -5.94 3.96
CA SER A 4 6.57 -6.70 2.79
C SER A 4 5.48 -7.67 2.31
N LEU A 5 5.79 -8.97 2.17
CA LEU A 5 4.82 -10.03 1.93
C LEU A 5 3.71 -10.08 3.00
N GLY A 6 4.05 -9.85 4.27
CA GLY A 6 3.06 -9.76 5.35
C GLY A 6 2.10 -8.59 5.18
N GLY A 7 2.52 -7.49 4.55
CA GLY A 7 1.64 -6.37 4.22
C GLY A 7 0.62 -6.75 3.15
N ALA A 8 1.08 -7.46 2.12
CA ALA A 8 0.21 -8.07 1.12
C ALA A 8 -0.85 -9.00 1.73
N ILE A 9 -0.45 -9.88 2.65
CA ILE A 9 -1.35 -10.79 3.38
C ILE A 9 -2.30 -10.00 4.27
N ALA A 10 -1.83 -8.97 4.96
CA ALA A 10 -2.65 -8.15 5.86
C ALA A 10 -3.79 -7.43 5.12
N ILE A 11 -3.55 -6.98 3.88
CA ILE A 11 -4.60 -6.36 3.04
C ILE A 11 -5.69 -7.38 2.70
N LEU A 12 -5.29 -8.60 2.31
CA LEU A 12 -6.24 -9.68 2.03
C LEU A 12 -7.03 -10.08 3.28
N ALA A 13 -6.35 -10.22 4.41
CA ALA A 13 -6.97 -10.53 5.69
C ALA A 13 -7.94 -9.43 6.14
N ALA A 14 -7.61 -8.15 5.94
CA ALA A 14 -8.47 -7.03 6.28
C ALA A 14 -9.75 -7.02 5.43
N ALA A 15 -9.64 -7.30 4.13
CA ALA A 15 -10.79 -7.41 3.24
C ALA A 15 -11.70 -8.58 3.64
N ASP A 16 -11.12 -9.73 3.97
CA ASP A 16 -11.87 -10.91 4.42
C ASP A 16 -12.54 -10.69 5.79
N LEU A 17 -11.82 -10.06 6.73
CA LEU A 17 -12.36 -9.72 8.04
C LEU A 17 -13.49 -8.69 7.93
N GLN A 18 -13.35 -7.67 7.09
CA GLN A 18 -14.40 -6.69 6.83
C GLN A 18 -15.63 -7.37 6.21
N ARG A 19 -15.42 -8.33 5.31
CA ARG A 19 -16.50 -9.16 4.76
C ARG A 19 -17.18 -10.00 5.84
N TYR A 20 -16.42 -10.68 6.68
CA TYR A 20 -16.94 -11.55 7.74
C TYR A 20 -17.76 -10.77 8.77
N LEU A 21 -17.25 -9.63 9.23
CA LEU A 21 -17.90 -8.81 10.26
C LEU A 21 -19.09 -8.01 9.74
N ASN A 22 -19.03 -7.52 8.50
CA ASN A 22 -19.96 -6.50 8.01
C ASN A 22 -20.68 -6.87 6.71
N GLY A 23 -20.49 -8.10 6.20
CA GLY A 23 -21.19 -8.59 5.01
C GLY A 23 -20.91 -7.74 3.76
N LEU A 24 -19.69 -7.21 3.63
CA LEU A 24 -19.27 -6.26 2.58
C LEU A 24 -19.96 -4.88 2.61
N LYS A 25 -20.66 -4.56 3.70
CA LYS A 25 -21.25 -3.23 3.89
C LYS A 25 -20.26 -2.31 4.60
N ASN A 26 -20.34 -1.03 4.27
CA ASN A 26 -19.63 0.02 5.00
C ASN A 26 -20.45 0.33 6.26
N THR A 27 -20.06 -0.23 7.40
CA THR A 27 -20.76 -0.13 8.69
C THR A 27 -19.89 0.60 9.71
N SER A 28 -20.42 0.82 10.91
CA SER A 28 -19.73 1.51 12.00
C SER A 28 -18.48 0.81 12.55
N LYS A 29 -18.22 -0.45 12.19
CA LYS A 29 -17.02 -1.21 12.61
C LYS A 29 -16.10 -1.44 11.42
N LEU A 30 -15.37 -0.39 11.04
CA LEU A 30 -14.34 -0.47 9.98
C LEU A 30 -13.11 -1.22 10.49
N VAL A 31 -12.69 -2.24 9.75
CA VAL A 31 -11.38 -2.86 9.93
C VAL A 31 -10.31 -1.89 9.45
N SER A 32 -9.32 -1.61 10.31
CA SER A 32 -8.15 -0.82 9.92
C SER A 32 -6.99 -1.73 9.53
N VAL A 33 -6.26 -1.34 8.48
CA VAL A 33 -5.06 -2.03 8.03
C VAL A 33 -3.93 -1.04 7.78
N GLU A 34 -2.81 -1.27 8.44
CA GLU A 34 -1.57 -0.52 8.25
C GLU A 34 -0.50 -1.45 7.71
N THR A 35 0.16 -1.02 6.64
CA THR A 35 1.17 -1.83 5.94
C THR A 35 2.42 -1.03 5.62
N LEU A 36 3.56 -1.73 5.65
CA LEU A 36 4.88 -1.19 5.36
C LEU A 36 5.44 -1.91 4.12
N GLY A 37 5.66 -1.16 3.03
CA GLY A 37 6.20 -1.66 1.77
C GLY A 37 5.47 -2.88 1.20
N PRO A 38 4.13 -2.96 1.20
CA PRO A 38 3.47 -4.12 0.63
C PRO A 38 3.72 -4.21 -0.88
N ALA A 39 3.85 -5.44 -1.37
CA ALA A 39 3.73 -5.70 -2.81
C ALA A 39 2.27 -5.47 -3.26
N ARG A 40 2.06 -5.20 -4.54
CA ARG A 40 0.71 -5.13 -5.11
C ARG A 40 0.06 -6.51 -5.03
N VAL A 41 -1.13 -6.59 -4.47
CA VAL A 41 -1.87 -7.86 -4.34
C VAL A 41 -3.16 -7.89 -5.15
N SER A 42 -3.61 -6.72 -5.58
CA SER A 42 -4.95 -6.55 -6.12
C SER A 42 -4.93 -6.25 -7.60
N GLN A 43 -5.71 -6.99 -8.38
CA GLN A 43 -6.12 -6.49 -9.70
C GLN A 43 -7.03 -5.27 -9.52
N THR A 44 -7.14 -4.41 -10.55
CA THR A 44 -7.89 -3.14 -10.48
C THR A 44 -9.29 -3.27 -9.86
N VAL A 45 -10.02 -4.36 -10.16
CA VAL A 45 -11.37 -4.60 -9.60
C VAL A 45 -11.31 -4.84 -8.10
N PHE A 46 -10.38 -5.68 -7.64
CA PHE A 46 -10.21 -5.96 -6.21
C PHE A 46 -9.66 -4.75 -5.47
N ALA A 47 -8.77 -3.96 -6.09
CA ALA A 47 -8.24 -2.73 -5.49
C ALA A 47 -9.36 -1.71 -5.22
N LYS A 48 -10.29 -1.56 -6.18
CA LYS A 48 -11.47 -0.71 -6.05
C LYS A 48 -12.43 -1.23 -4.97
N LEU A 49 -12.66 -2.54 -4.91
CA LEU A 49 -13.48 -3.17 -3.89
C LEU A 49 -12.91 -2.92 -2.49
N VAL A 50 -11.62 -3.22 -2.27
CA VAL A 50 -10.95 -3.03 -0.98
C VAL A 50 -10.95 -1.56 -0.58
N GLY A 51 -10.66 -0.64 -1.50
CA GLY A 51 -10.74 0.80 -1.22
C GLY A 51 -12.16 1.27 -0.88
N ALA A 52 -13.19 0.65 -1.46
CA ALA A 52 -14.58 0.94 -1.11
C ALA A 52 -15.00 0.35 0.24
N LEU A 53 -14.45 -0.81 0.62
CA LEU A 53 -14.73 -1.52 1.87
C LEU A 53 -14.01 -0.90 3.08
N LEU A 54 -12.77 -0.45 2.89
CA LEU A 54 -11.88 0.04 3.94
C LEU A 54 -11.69 1.56 3.85
N LYS A 55 -12.70 2.31 3.38
CA LYS A 55 -12.60 3.75 3.09
C LYS A 55 -11.98 4.51 4.27
N GLY A 56 -10.77 5.04 4.06
CA GLY A 56 -10.05 5.83 5.07
C GLY A 56 -9.51 5.02 6.25
N SER A 57 -9.51 3.69 6.17
CA SER A 57 -8.99 2.76 7.19
C SER A 57 -7.92 1.83 6.61
N MET A 58 -7.33 2.21 5.47
CA MET A 58 -6.19 1.51 4.88
C MET A 58 -5.06 2.51 4.73
N TYR A 59 -3.92 2.20 5.35
CA TYR A 59 -2.71 3.02 5.32
C TYR A 59 -1.55 2.18 4.78
N CYS A 60 -0.86 2.73 3.79
CA CYS A 60 0.25 2.05 3.13
C CYS A 60 1.46 2.97 3.10
N LEU A 61 2.44 2.72 3.97
CA LEU A 61 3.69 3.46 3.97
C LEU A 61 4.69 2.78 3.05
N ILE A 62 5.26 3.53 2.12
CA ILE A 62 6.19 2.98 1.13
C ILE A 62 7.40 3.90 0.93
N PRO A 63 8.62 3.40 1.11
CA PRO A 63 9.82 4.16 0.80
C PRO A 63 9.87 4.50 -0.69
N ALA A 64 10.33 5.72 -1.04
CA ALA A 64 10.32 6.17 -2.43
C ALA A 64 11.14 5.28 -3.39
N ARG A 65 12.13 4.56 -2.87
CA ARG A 65 13.02 3.69 -3.64
C ARG A 65 12.67 2.20 -3.52
N ASP A 66 11.64 1.85 -2.78
CA ASP A 66 11.29 0.45 -2.53
C ASP A 66 10.91 -0.29 -3.83
N PRO A 67 11.63 -1.37 -4.20
CA PRO A 67 11.29 -2.17 -5.37
C PRO A 67 9.99 -2.98 -5.20
N ALA A 68 9.62 -3.38 -3.98
CA ALA A 68 8.44 -4.19 -3.71
C ALA A 68 7.14 -3.48 -4.12
N MET A 69 7.09 -2.14 -3.99
CA MET A 69 5.99 -1.30 -4.47
C MET A 69 5.66 -1.51 -5.96
N ARG A 70 6.69 -1.85 -6.75
CA ARG A 70 6.61 -1.93 -8.21
C ARG A 70 6.13 -3.29 -8.68
N LEU A 71 6.04 -4.27 -7.78
CA LEU A 71 5.75 -5.65 -8.10
C LEU A 71 4.41 -6.10 -7.49
N PRO A 72 3.62 -6.90 -8.22
CA PRO A 72 3.73 -7.19 -9.66
C PRO A 72 3.47 -5.92 -10.50
N ALA A 73 3.95 -5.87 -11.74
CA ALA A 73 3.93 -4.64 -12.55
C ALA A 73 2.51 -4.13 -12.89
N LEU A 74 2.33 -2.80 -13.02
CA LEU A 74 1.04 -2.19 -13.40
C LEU A 74 0.56 -2.70 -14.77
N ILE A 75 1.49 -2.94 -15.70
CA ILE A 75 1.21 -3.50 -17.03
C ILE A 75 0.61 -4.91 -16.98
N TRP A 76 0.75 -5.62 -15.85
CA TRP A 76 0.12 -6.91 -15.60
C TRP A 76 -1.27 -6.78 -14.93
N GLY A 77 -1.78 -5.55 -14.78
CA GLY A 77 -3.10 -5.27 -14.22
C GLY A 77 -3.16 -5.20 -12.69
N TYR A 78 -2.00 -5.26 -12.01
CA TYR A 78 -1.90 -5.14 -10.55
C TYR A 78 -1.83 -3.68 -10.13
N MET A 79 -2.48 -3.36 -9.02
CA MET A 79 -2.68 -2.01 -8.52
C MET A 79 -2.66 -2.05 -6.98
N HIS A 80 -2.24 -0.95 -6.33
CA HIS A 80 -2.41 -0.77 -4.89
C HIS A 80 -3.84 -0.32 -4.55
N GLY A 81 -4.34 -0.70 -3.37
CA GLY A 81 -5.68 -0.32 -2.90
C GLY A 81 -5.85 1.20 -2.79
N ALA A 82 -7.09 1.67 -2.99
CA ALA A 82 -7.41 3.09 -2.95
C ALA A 82 -7.61 3.57 -1.50
N SER A 83 -6.51 3.77 -0.77
CA SER A 83 -6.40 4.72 0.35
C SER A 83 -4.92 4.88 0.73
N GLU A 84 -4.43 6.08 0.46
CA GLU A 84 -3.21 6.71 0.99
C GLU A 84 -1.92 5.87 0.98
N VAL A 85 -1.26 5.88 -0.20
CA VAL A 85 0.16 5.54 -0.31
C VAL A 85 0.95 6.73 0.23
N LEU A 86 1.51 6.59 1.43
CA LEU A 86 2.43 7.56 2.00
C LEU A 86 3.83 7.26 1.45
N SER A 87 4.31 8.10 0.54
CA SER A 87 5.67 7.97 0.00
C SER A 87 6.62 8.97 0.64
N GLN A 88 7.69 8.47 1.28
CA GLN A 88 8.71 9.31 1.90
C GLN A 88 9.89 9.50 0.95
N THR A 89 10.21 10.75 0.60
CA THR A 89 11.45 11.07 -0.11
C THR A 89 12.60 11.28 0.87
N LEU A 90 13.70 10.54 0.68
CA LEU A 90 14.94 10.61 1.47
C LEU A 90 15.50 12.04 1.62
N ALA A 91 15.22 12.92 0.66
CA ALA A 91 15.82 14.25 0.62
C ALA A 91 15.31 15.22 1.71
N ASN A 92 14.22 14.92 2.45
CA ASN A 92 13.66 15.86 3.43
C ASN A 92 12.68 15.26 4.46
N ASN A 93 12.69 13.93 4.68
CA ASN A 93 11.66 13.24 5.49
C ASN A 93 10.20 13.59 5.11
N SER A 94 9.98 14.11 3.90
CA SER A 94 8.67 14.60 3.48
C SER A 94 7.81 13.43 3.03
N VAL A 95 6.62 13.33 3.60
CA VAL A 95 5.61 12.34 3.25
C VAL A 95 4.66 12.91 2.19
N VAL A 96 4.52 12.21 1.08
CA VAL A 96 3.56 12.53 0.02
C VAL A 96 2.42 11.53 0.08
N VAL A 97 1.21 12.02 0.32
CA VAL A 97 -0.01 11.21 0.22
C VAL A 97 -0.38 11.04 -1.26
N CYS A 98 -0.24 9.83 -1.77
CA CYS A 98 -0.64 9.45 -3.12
C CYS A 98 -1.95 8.66 -3.04
N SER A 99 -2.96 9.11 -3.79
CA SER A 99 -4.15 8.32 -4.07
C SER A 99 -3.98 7.64 -5.42
N ASP A 100 -3.65 6.35 -5.39
CA ASP A 100 -3.62 5.54 -6.60
C ASP A 100 -5.05 5.33 -7.09
N SER A 101 -5.43 6.12 -8.09
CA SER A 101 -6.65 5.94 -8.87
C SER A 101 -6.25 5.61 -10.30
N PRO A 102 -6.92 4.64 -10.96
CA PRO A 102 -6.66 4.36 -12.38
C PRO A 102 -6.93 5.59 -13.26
N ASP A 103 -7.77 6.52 -12.81
CA ASP A 103 -8.17 7.72 -13.54
C ASP A 103 -7.28 8.94 -13.26
N ARG A 104 -6.36 8.84 -12.28
CA ARG A 104 -5.50 9.94 -11.86
C ARG A 104 -4.04 9.58 -12.09
N LYS A 105 -3.45 10.10 -13.17
CA LYS A 105 -1.99 10.12 -13.33
C LYS A 105 -1.40 10.90 -12.15
N VAL A 106 -0.92 10.20 -11.13
CA VAL A 106 -0.22 10.83 -10.02
C VAL A 106 1.12 11.33 -10.57
N SER A 107 1.17 12.60 -10.95
CA SER A 107 2.36 13.28 -11.48
C SER A 107 3.53 13.34 -10.50
N LYS A 108 3.30 12.97 -9.23
CA LYS A 108 4.27 12.95 -8.12
C LYS A 108 4.60 11.56 -7.61
N HIS A 109 4.29 10.50 -8.36
CA HIS A 109 4.71 9.15 -7.97
C HIS A 109 6.24 9.04 -8.09
N PRO A 110 6.98 8.51 -7.09
CA PRO A 110 8.43 8.34 -7.14
C PRO A 110 8.89 7.24 -8.11
N LEU A 111 8.09 6.92 -9.14
CA LEU A 111 8.43 5.99 -10.21
C LEU A 111 9.74 6.36 -10.94
N ARG A 112 10.20 7.61 -10.84
CA ARG A 112 11.44 8.09 -11.46
C ARG A 112 12.75 7.55 -10.85
N VAL A 113 12.73 6.99 -9.64
CA VAL A 113 13.96 6.45 -9.02
C VAL A 113 13.85 4.94 -8.88
N LEU A 114 14.40 4.20 -9.85
CA LEU A 114 14.51 2.74 -9.77
C LEU A 114 15.70 2.40 -8.84
N SER A 115 15.41 1.90 -7.66
CA SER A 115 16.39 1.19 -6.84
C SER A 115 16.06 -0.30 -6.86
N LEU A 116 17.10 -1.13 -6.92
CA LEU A 116 17.01 -2.58 -6.82
C LEU A 116 17.52 -3.10 -5.48
N TRP A 117 17.91 -2.19 -4.58
CA TRP A 117 18.52 -2.51 -3.30
C TRP A 117 17.44 -2.85 -2.28
N VAL A 118 17.60 -3.99 -1.62
CA VAL A 118 16.69 -4.44 -0.55
C VAL A 118 16.75 -3.50 0.65
N ASP A 119 17.85 -2.78 0.84
CA ASP A 119 18.02 -1.84 1.96
C ASP A 119 16.98 -0.70 1.92
N ASP A 120 16.60 -0.24 0.71
CA ASP A 120 15.54 0.76 0.54
C ASP A 120 14.16 0.22 0.94
N HIS A 121 13.98 -1.10 1.03
CA HIS A 121 12.76 -1.77 1.49
C HIS A 121 12.72 -1.96 3.02
N LEU A 122 13.84 -1.73 3.72
CA LEU A 122 13.97 -1.93 5.17
C LEU A 122 13.88 -0.63 5.98
N CYS A 123 14.05 0.53 5.35
CA CYS A 123 14.04 1.82 6.03
C CYS A 123 12.69 2.54 5.90
N TYR A 124 12.05 2.83 7.03
CA TYR A 124 10.77 3.54 7.11
C TYR A 124 10.89 4.66 8.14
N MET A 125 10.54 5.90 7.78
CA MET A 125 10.59 7.07 8.68
C MET A 125 11.97 7.39 9.28
N GLY A 126 13.05 6.86 8.71
CA GLY A 126 14.41 7.02 9.23
C GLY A 126 14.87 5.87 10.13
N ASP A 127 13.98 4.93 10.43
CA ASP A 127 14.29 3.73 11.21
C ASP A 127 14.46 2.52 10.29
N THR A 128 15.52 1.75 10.51
CA THR A 128 15.70 0.44 9.88
C THR A 128 14.90 -0.58 10.66
N VAL A 129 14.00 -1.27 9.98
CA VAL A 129 13.21 -2.34 10.58
C VAL A 129 13.93 -3.65 10.26
N GLU A 130 14.64 -4.24 11.22
CA GLU A 130 15.24 -5.56 11.07
C GLU A 130 14.17 -6.67 11.16
N GLY A 131 14.50 -7.89 10.76
CA GLY A 131 13.64 -9.05 10.96
C GLY A 131 13.97 -9.71 12.29
N ASP A 132 12.98 -9.84 13.17
CA ASP A 132 13.05 -10.76 14.32
C ASP A 132 13.10 -12.22 13.83
#